data_AF-A0A968P2Z4-F1
#
_entry.id   AF-A0A968P2Z4-F1
#
_cell.length_a   1.000
_cell.length_b   1.000
_cell.length_c   1.000
_cell.angle_alpha   90.00
_cell.angle_beta   90.00
_cell.angle_gamma   90.00
#
_symmetry.space_group_name_H-M   'P 1'
#
loop_
_entity.id
_entity.type
_entity.pdbx_description
1 polymer ?
#
loop_
_entity_poly.entity_id
_entity_poly.type
_entity_poly.pdbx_seq_one_letter_code
_entity_poly.pdbx_strand_id
1 'polypeptide(L)'
;MLLGILVEELGWDELRSLWRRALEVTPPGIEIDSAGGSGEIPARVRRAVSDAAQAQRPVRHFVLMDSDRRWPTDNDAAIAKPMSNAIEECEKHAVPIHVWRKRSAENYIPDSVLVAVRDASESQKNIARFDALLRRSQEQRDHLPIKDALTLEERTKGLDVGFYKISDENDLILLGERLFPPRPRPFLQLHAERRSYFTAQGLRERDGKGELDDLLHAIAQEL
;
A
#
# COMPACT_ATOMS: atom_id res chain seq x y z
N MET A 1 -1.22 7.90 6.84
CA MET A 1 -0.14 7.04 7.36
C MET A 1 0.93 6.83 6.29
N LEU A 2 0.75 5.98 5.28
CA LEU A 2 1.64 5.97 4.11
C LEU A 2 1.45 7.23 3.25
N LEU A 3 0.21 7.58 2.91
CA LEU A 3 -0.06 8.75 2.05
C LEU A 3 0.53 10.07 2.58
N GLY A 4 0.48 10.29 3.90
CA GLY A 4 1.13 11.43 4.52
C GLY A 4 2.65 11.41 4.36
N ILE A 5 3.30 10.26 4.56
CA ILE A 5 4.73 10.08 4.31
C ILE A 5 5.07 10.39 2.85
N LEU A 6 4.27 9.89 1.91
CA LEU A 6 4.48 10.13 0.47
C LEU A 6 4.40 11.63 0.15
N VAL A 7 3.36 12.32 0.61
CA VAL A 7 3.20 13.76 0.38
C VAL A 7 4.35 14.55 1.00
N GLU A 8 4.77 14.21 2.22
CA GLU A 8 5.86 14.91 2.91
C GLU A 8 7.22 14.73 2.22
N GLU A 9 7.55 13.50 1.82
CA GLU A 9 8.87 13.15 1.26
C GLU A 9 8.98 13.44 -0.24
N LEU A 10 7.92 13.19 -1.00
CA LEU A 10 7.95 13.24 -2.47
C LEU A 10 7.13 14.41 -3.04
N GLY A 11 6.16 14.93 -2.30
CA GLY A 11 5.35 16.05 -2.75
C GLY A 11 6.17 17.33 -2.94
N TRP A 12 5.82 18.12 -3.94
CA TRP A 12 6.40 19.45 -4.14
C TRP A 12 5.86 20.45 -3.10
N ASP A 13 6.50 21.62 -2.99
CA ASP A 13 6.24 22.58 -1.90
C ASP A 13 4.78 23.04 -1.83
N GLU A 14 4.16 23.29 -2.99
CA GLU A 14 2.77 23.70 -3.09
C GLU A 14 1.82 22.59 -2.61
N LEU A 15 2.02 21.34 -3.06
CA LEU A 15 1.21 20.20 -2.62
C LEU A 15 1.34 19.98 -1.11
N ARG A 16 2.55 20.04 -0.57
CA ARG A 16 2.78 19.90 0.89
C ARG A 16 2.07 20.99 1.68
N SER A 17 2.08 22.22 1.18
CA SER A 17 1.43 23.35 1.82
C SER A 17 -0.09 23.20 1.80
N LEU A 18 -0.67 22.82 0.67
CA LEU A 18 -2.11 22.56 0.52
C LEU A 18 -2.55 21.40 1.40
N TRP A 19 -1.81 20.29 1.39
CA TRP A 19 -2.10 19.10 2.21
C TRP A 19 -2.15 19.44 3.70
N ARG A 20 -1.13 20.13 4.23
CA ARG A 20 -1.13 20.56 5.64
C ARG A 20 -2.29 21.48 5.96
N ARG A 21 -2.53 22.48 5.10
CA ARG A 21 -3.64 23.42 5.29
C ARG A 21 -4.98 22.70 5.33
N ALA A 22 -5.21 21.74 4.44
CA ALA A 22 -6.44 20.97 4.38
C ALA A 22 -6.66 20.12 5.64
N LEU A 23 -5.61 19.66 6.31
CA LEU A 23 -5.73 18.94 7.58
C LEU A 23 -6.01 19.86 8.78
N GLU A 24 -5.69 21.15 8.70
CA GLU A 24 -5.82 22.11 9.81
C GLU A 24 -7.14 22.90 9.80
N VAL A 25 -7.87 22.93 8.68
CA VAL A 25 -9.15 23.64 8.60
C VAL A 25 -10.27 22.90 9.36
N THR A 26 -11.35 23.62 9.70
CA THR A 26 -12.52 23.05 10.38
C THR A 26 -13.80 23.39 9.59
N PRO A 27 -14.55 22.40 9.07
CA PRO A 27 -14.21 20.98 9.02
C PRO A 27 -12.94 20.69 8.21
N PRO A 28 -12.28 19.53 8.37
CA PRO A 28 -11.09 19.19 7.60
C PRO A 28 -11.40 19.17 6.10
N GLY A 29 -10.46 19.68 5.29
CA GLY A 29 -10.58 19.73 3.84
C GLY A 29 -10.32 18.37 3.17
N ILE A 30 -9.67 17.45 3.87
CA ILE A 30 -9.44 16.07 3.44
C ILE A 30 -9.84 15.13 4.58
N GLU A 31 -10.62 14.11 4.24
CA GLU A 31 -10.91 12.98 5.12
C GLU A 31 -10.42 11.69 4.44
N ILE A 32 -9.70 10.86 5.20
CA ILE A 32 -9.20 9.57 4.71
C ILE A 32 -10.00 8.47 5.41
N ASP A 33 -10.77 7.70 4.63
CA ASP A 33 -11.52 6.54 5.13
C ASP A 33 -11.00 5.23 4.53
N SER A 34 -11.16 4.14 5.29
CA SER A 34 -10.84 2.78 4.88
C SER A 34 -12.11 2.08 4.40
N ALA A 35 -12.19 1.77 3.11
CA ALA A 35 -13.34 1.07 2.53
C ALA A 35 -13.49 -0.39 3.02
N GLY A 36 -12.43 -1.01 3.55
CA GLY A 36 -12.38 -2.44 3.84
C GLY A 36 -11.58 -3.16 2.75
N GLY A 37 -12.08 -4.31 2.28
CA GLY A 37 -11.51 -4.98 1.11
C GLY A 37 -11.92 -4.31 -0.21
N SER A 38 -11.20 -4.61 -1.29
CA SER A 38 -11.45 -4.07 -2.64
C SER A 38 -12.89 -4.27 -3.13
N GLY A 39 -13.56 -5.36 -2.73
CA GLY A 39 -14.96 -5.63 -3.06
C GLY A 39 -16.00 -4.65 -2.47
N GLU A 40 -15.64 -3.89 -1.44
CA GLU A 40 -16.54 -2.92 -0.79
C GLU A 40 -16.49 -1.54 -1.44
N ILE A 41 -15.45 -1.25 -2.23
CA ILE A 41 -15.23 0.05 -2.87
C ILE A 41 -16.44 0.50 -3.71
N PRO A 42 -17.07 -0.34 -4.58
CA PRO A 42 -18.22 0.08 -5.37
C PRO A 42 -19.39 0.59 -4.51
N ALA A 43 -19.68 -0.08 -3.39
CA ALA A 43 -20.75 0.33 -2.49
C ALA A 43 -20.43 1.68 -1.81
N ARG A 44 -19.17 1.90 -1.44
CA ARG A 44 -18.70 3.17 -0.86
C ARG A 44 -18.79 4.32 -1.86
N VAL A 45 -18.40 4.11 -3.11
CA VAL A 45 -18.51 5.11 -4.18
C VAL A 45 -19.97 5.51 -4.41
N ARG A 46 -20.88 4.53 -4.57
CA ARG A 46 -22.31 4.82 -4.75
C ARG A 46 -22.90 5.61 -3.59
N ARG A 47 -22.52 5.26 -2.36
CA ARG A 47 -22.95 5.99 -1.16
C ARG A 47 -22.43 7.43 -1.17
N ALA A 48 -21.14 7.62 -1.39
CA ALA A 48 -20.52 8.95 -1.46
C ALA A 48 -21.19 9.86 -2.49
N VAL A 49 -21.46 9.33 -3.68
CA VAL A 49 -22.14 10.05 -4.76
C VAL A 49 -23.60 10.38 -4.37
N SER A 50 -24.32 9.42 -3.79
CA SER A 50 -25.69 9.65 -3.33
C SER A 50 -25.75 10.72 -2.23
N ASP A 51 -24.86 10.65 -1.25
CA ASP A 51 -24.78 11.61 -0.15
C ASP A 51 -24.42 13.02 -0.67
N ALA A 52 -23.53 13.11 -1.68
CA ALA A 52 -23.21 14.37 -2.34
C ALA A 52 -24.42 14.95 -3.10
N ALA A 53 -25.14 14.11 -3.85
CA ALA A 53 -26.33 14.53 -4.57
C ALA A 53 -27.46 15.00 -3.64
N GLN A 54 -27.70 14.29 -2.53
CA GLN A 54 -28.69 14.67 -1.52
C GLN A 54 -28.35 16.01 -0.86
N ALA A 55 -27.07 16.25 -0.59
CA ALA A 55 -26.58 17.50 -0.04
C ALA A 55 -26.38 18.61 -1.10
N GLN A 56 -26.74 18.37 -2.36
CA GLN A 56 -26.55 19.30 -3.49
C GLN A 56 -25.11 19.85 -3.60
N ARG A 57 -24.11 18.98 -3.35
CA ARG A 57 -22.68 19.32 -3.41
C ARG A 57 -21.98 18.53 -4.52
N PRO A 58 -20.88 19.07 -5.09
CA PRO A 58 -20.07 18.30 -6.02
C PRO A 58 -19.46 17.07 -5.34
N VAL A 59 -19.26 16.01 -6.12
CA VAL A 59 -18.52 14.82 -5.68
C VAL A 59 -17.04 15.19 -5.69
N ARG A 60 -16.42 15.24 -4.50
CA ARG A 60 -14.97 15.34 -4.32
C ARG A 60 -14.49 14.09 -3.60
N HIS A 61 -14.27 13.04 -4.36
CA HIS A 61 -13.84 11.74 -3.85
C HIS A 61 -12.74 11.20 -4.75
N PHE A 62 -11.72 10.62 -4.14
CA PHE A 62 -10.62 9.94 -4.80
C PHE A 62 -10.51 8.53 -4.20
N VAL A 63 -10.40 7.52 -5.06
CA VAL A 63 -10.23 6.13 -4.62
C VAL A 63 -8.78 5.72 -4.77
N LEU A 64 -8.18 5.27 -3.68
CA LEU A 64 -6.88 4.60 -3.67
C LEU A 64 -7.08 3.14 -3.26
N MET A 65 -6.57 2.20 -4.06
CA MET A 65 -6.69 0.78 -3.74
C MET A 65 -5.42 -0.01 -4.04
N ASP A 66 -5.19 -1.06 -3.26
CA ASP A 66 -4.16 -2.05 -3.52
C ASP A 66 -4.62 -3.01 -4.63
N SER A 67 -3.69 -3.60 -5.39
CA SER A 67 -4.06 -4.55 -6.46
C SER A 67 -4.56 -5.90 -5.92
N ASP A 68 -4.21 -6.25 -4.69
CA ASP A 68 -4.40 -7.57 -4.08
C ASP A 68 -3.78 -8.75 -4.87
N ARG A 69 -3.02 -8.49 -5.96
CA ARG A 69 -2.42 -9.51 -6.82
C ARG A 69 -1.29 -10.25 -6.10
N ARG A 70 -1.33 -11.59 -6.11
CA ARG A 70 -0.32 -12.41 -5.42
C ARG A 70 1.02 -12.47 -6.13
N TRP A 71 1.06 -12.19 -7.43
CA TRP A 71 2.25 -12.02 -8.26
C TRP A 71 1.85 -11.29 -9.55
N PRO A 72 2.80 -10.74 -10.34
CA PRO A 72 2.47 -9.91 -11.50
C PRO A 72 1.63 -10.62 -12.57
N THR A 73 1.82 -11.92 -12.74
CA THR A 73 1.10 -12.77 -13.69
C THR A 73 -0.17 -13.41 -13.11
N ASP A 74 -0.54 -13.08 -11.88
CA ASP A 74 -1.73 -13.62 -11.23
C ASP A 74 -2.99 -13.03 -11.89
N ASN A 75 -3.69 -13.87 -12.64
CA ASN A 75 -4.94 -13.54 -13.32
C ASN A 75 -6.15 -14.18 -12.62
N ASP A 76 -6.02 -14.54 -11.34
CA ASP A 76 -7.14 -15.11 -10.57
C ASP A 76 -8.36 -14.19 -10.65
N ALA A 77 -9.45 -14.73 -11.21
CA ALA A 77 -10.72 -14.01 -11.37
C ALA A 77 -11.27 -13.52 -10.02
N ALA A 78 -10.95 -14.20 -8.92
CA ALA A 78 -11.35 -13.79 -7.58
C ALA A 78 -10.70 -12.46 -7.16
N ILE A 79 -9.52 -12.14 -7.68
CA ILE A 79 -8.79 -10.88 -7.42
C ILE A 79 -9.12 -9.84 -8.48
N ALA A 80 -9.15 -10.24 -9.75
CA ALA A 80 -9.39 -9.32 -10.87
C ALA A 80 -10.80 -8.72 -10.85
N LYS A 81 -11.83 -9.51 -10.51
CA LYS A 81 -13.23 -9.08 -10.57
C LYS A 81 -13.58 -7.95 -9.59
N PRO A 82 -13.22 -8.02 -8.29
CA PRO A 82 -13.45 -6.90 -7.36
C PRO A 82 -12.82 -5.59 -7.84
N MET A 83 -11.58 -5.65 -8.35
CA MET A 83 -10.87 -4.49 -8.87
C MET A 83 -11.54 -3.92 -10.14
N SER A 84 -11.90 -4.76 -11.12
CA SER A 84 -12.63 -4.30 -12.30
C SER A 84 -13.96 -3.64 -11.93
N ASN A 85 -14.73 -4.24 -11.02
CA ASN A 85 -15.99 -3.65 -10.55
C ASN A 85 -15.79 -2.28 -9.86
N ALA A 86 -14.70 -2.13 -9.10
CA ALA A 86 -14.35 -0.86 -8.47
C ALA A 86 -14.01 0.22 -9.51
N ILE A 87 -13.22 -0.13 -10.52
CA ILE A 87 -12.86 0.77 -11.63
C ILE A 87 -14.13 1.18 -12.40
N GLU A 88 -14.96 0.22 -12.82
CA GLU A 88 -16.19 0.49 -13.57
C GLU A 88 -17.16 1.40 -12.79
N GLU A 89 -17.31 1.21 -11.48
CA GLU A 89 -18.18 2.07 -10.66
C GLU A 89 -17.59 3.47 -10.50
N CYS A 90 -16.27 3.60 -10.38
CA CYS A 90 -15.59 4.89 -10.31
C CYS A 90 -15.74 5.67 -11.63
N GLU A 91 -15.48 5.02 -12.77
CA GLU A 91 -15.62 5.60 -14.11
C GLU A 91 -17.06 6.08 -14.37
N LYS A 92 -18.05 5.24 -14.05
CA LYS A 92 -19.47 5.58 -14.17
C LYS A 92 -19.87 6.86 -13.42
N HIS A 93 -19.22 7.12 -12.29
CA HIS A 93 -19.51 8.27 -11.44
C HIS A 93 -18.48 9.40 -11.57
N ALA A 94 -17.56 9.32 -12.54
CA ALA A 94 -16.45 10.25 -12.72
C ALA A 94 -15.64 10.49 -11.42
N VAL A 95 -15.48 9.45 -10.62
CA VAL A 95 -14.64 9.45 -9.42
C VAL A 95 -13.25 8.98 -9.83
N PRO A 96 -12.20 9.79 -9.66
CA PRO A 96 -10.83 9.33 -9.94
C PRO A 96 -10.46 8.13 -9.07
N ILE A 97 -9.77 7.17 -9.69
CA ILE A 97 -9.27 5.97 -9.03
C ILE A 97 -7.80 5.74 -9.39
N HIS A 98 -7.01 5.38 -8.37
CA HIS A 98 -5.63 4.95 -8.53
C HIS A 98 -5.44 3.58 -7.88
N VAL A 99 -4.88 2.65 -8.64
CA VAL A 99 -4.62 1.27 -8.20
C VAL A 99 -3.11 1.07 -8.06
N TRP A 100 -2.65 0.80 -6.85
CA TRP A 100 -1.26 0.43 -6.59
C TRP A 100 -0.96 -0.94 -7.18
N ARG A 101 0.15 -1.03 -7.92
CA ARG A 101 0.51 -2.24 -8.67
C ARG A 101 1.02 -3.36 -7.77
N LYS A 102 1.60 -2.99 -6.64
CA LYS A 102 2.08 -3.94 -5.64
C LYS A 102 0.91 -4.60 -4.94
N ARG A 103 1.17 -5.74 -4.30
CA ARG A 103 0.13 -6.50 -3.61
C ARG A 103 -0.52 -5.68 -2.49
N SER A 104 0.29 -4.92 -1.76
CA SER A 104 -0.18 -4.10 -0.64
C SER A 104 0.65 -2.83 -0.48
N ALA A 105 0.06 -1.85 0.19
CA ALA A 105 0.71 -0.64 0.69
C ALA A 105 2.08 -0.92 1.33
N GLU A 106 2.18 -1.93 2.20
CA GLU A 106 3.40 -2.25 2.95
C GLU A 106 4.60 -2.57 2.06
N ASN A 107 4.36 -2.95 0.80
CA ASN A 107 5.43 -3.25 -0.15
C ASN A 107 6.18 -1.99 -0.64
N TYR A 108 5.69 -0.79 -0.33
CA TYR A 108 6.38 0.49 -0.53
C TYR A 108 7.31 0.87 0.63
N ILE A 109 7.38 0.08 1.72
CA ILE A 109 8.34 0.34 2.80
C ILE A 109 9.77 0.25 2.24
N PRO A 110 10.60 1.29 2.39
CA PRO A 110 12.00 1.29 1.96
C PRO A 110 12.85 0.23 2.68
N ASP A 111 13.86 -0.26 1.99
CA ASP A 111 14.81 -1.25 2.53
C ASP A 111 15.57 -0.69 3.74
N SER A 112 15.91 0.60 3.71
CA SER A 112 16.51 1.32 4.83
C SER A 112 15.67 1.22 6.10
N VAL A 113 14.34 1.29 5.98
CA VAL A 113 13.41 1.15 7.12
C VAL A 113 13.46 -0.28 7.65
N LEU A 114 13.43 -1.29 6.76
CA LEU A 114 13.46 -2.69 7.17
C LEU A 114 14.79 -3.07 7.84
N VAL A 115 15.91 -2.57 7.32
CA VAL A 115 17.24 -2.72 7.91
C VAL A 115 17.28 -2.09 9.31
N ALA A 116 16.78 -0.85 9.45
CA ALA A 116 16.73 -0.18 10.75
C ALA A 116 15.83 -0.91 11.77
N VAL A 117 14.74 -1.53 11.32
CA VAL A 117 13.90 -2.37 12.18
C VAL A 117 14.61 -3.65 12.57
N ARG A 118 15.29 -4.32 11.63
CA ARG A 118 16.07 -5.54 11.89
C ARG A 118 17.16 -5.30 12.95
N ASP A 119 17.88 -4.18 12.83
CA ASP A 119 19.03 -3.87 13.68
C ASP A 119 18.62 -3.38 15.09
N ALA A 120 17.33 -3.13 15.32
CA ALA A 120 16.81 -2.71 16.62
C ALA A 120 16.77 -3.87 17.64
N SER A 121 17.02 -3.54 18.91
CA SER A 121 17.04 -4.53 20.01
C SER A 121 15.73 -5.31 20.14
N GLU A 122 14.58 -4.67 19.92
CA GLU A 122 13.26 -5.33 20.00
C GLU A 122 13.05 -6.39 18.91
N SER A 123 13.81 -6.34 17.81
CA SER A 123 13.69 -7.23 16.65
C SER A 123 14.65 -8.41 16.68
N GLN A 124 15.45 -8.60 17.74
CA GLN A 124 16.48 -9.66 17.80
C GLN A 124 15.93 -11.06 17.45
N LYS A 125 14.70 -11.38 17.90
CA LYS A 125 14.03 -12.65 17.61
C LYS A 125 13.56 -12.81 16.15
N ASN A 126 13.51 -11.71 15.39
CA ASN A 126 13.03 -11.64 14.02
C ASN A 126 14.15 -11.41 13.00
N ILE A 127 15.42 -11.31 13.42
CA ILE A 127 16.56 -11.01 12.53
C ILE A 127 16.57 -11.94 11.31
N ALA A 128 16.49 -13.25 11.52
CA ALA A 128 16.50 -14.22 10.44
C ALA A 128 15.35 -14.03 9.44
N ARG A 129 14.17 -13.58 9.90
CA ARG A 129 13.00 -13.31 9.04
C ARG A 129 13.19 -12.04 8.22
N PHE A 130 13.74 -10.98 8.83
CA PHE A 130 14.09 -9.76 8.10
C PHE A 130 15.20 -10.03 7.07
N ASP A 131 16.20 -10.82 7.41
CA ASP A 131 17.25 -11.20 6.46
C ASP A 131 16.70 -12.06 5.31
N ALA A 132 15.77 -12.99 5.60
CA ALA A 132 15.06 -13.76 4.58
C ALA A 132 14.26 -12.84 3.65
N LEU A 133 13.57 -11.83 4.18
CA LEU A 133 12.86 -10.83 3.38
C LEU A 133 13.84 -10.02 2.52
N LEU A 134 14.92 -9.49 3.10
CA LEU A 134 15.88 -8.62 2.42
C LEU A 134 16.70 -9.34 1.33
N ARG A 135 16.82 -10.67 1.38
CA ARG A 135 17.43 -11.49 0.32
C ARG A 135 16.54 -11.64 -0.93
N ARG A 136 15.24 -11.37 -0.83
CA ARG A 136 14.31 -11.47 -1.96
C ARG A 136 14.54 -10.35 -2.98
N SER A 137 14.31 -10.66 -4.25
CA SER A 137 14.29 -9.63 -5.28
C SER A 137 13.20 -8.60 -5.00
N GLN A 138 13.32 -7.41 -5.59
CA GLN A 138 12.30 -6.37 -5.42
C GLN A 138 10.91 -6.86 -5.83
N GLU A 139 10.82 -7.57 -6.96
CA GLU A 139 9.56 -8.14 -7.46
C GLU A 139 8.97 -9.18 -6.51
N GLN A 140 9.80 -10.10 -5.98
CA GLN A 140 9.37 -11.07 -4.98
C GLN A 140 8.82 -10.39 -3.73
N ARG A 141 9.47 -9.31 -3.29
CA ARG A 141 9.02 -8.53 -2.13
C ARG A 141 7.78 -7.73 -2.42
N ASP A 142 7.58 -7.24 -3.64
CA ASP A 142 6.41 -6.45 -4.04
C ASP A 142 5.10 -7.23 -3.94
N HIS A 143 5.21 -8.57 -3.93
CA HIS A 143 4.08 -9.47 -3.82
C HIS A 143 4.10 -10.39 -2.59
N LEU A 144 5.00 -10.11 -1.65
CA LEU A 144 5.01 -10.75 -0.34
C LEU A 144 4.09 -10.00 0.63
N PRO A 145 3.13 -10.66 1.29
CA PRO A 145 2.26 -10.01 2.28
C PRO A 145 3.01 -9.79 3.60
N ILE A 146 3.75 -8.69 3.71
CA ILE A 146 4.65 -8.39 4.85
C ILE A 146 3.92 -8.45 6.20
N LYS A 147 2.64 -8.08 6.22
CA LYS A 147 1.81 -8.03 7.42
C LYS A 147 1.28 -9.40 7.84
N ASP A 148 0.85 -10.22 6.88
CA ASP A 148 0.09 -11.44 7.14
C ASP A 148 0.89 -12.73 6.93
N ALA A 149 2.10 -12.60 6.38
CA ALA A 149 3.00 -13.70 6.04
C ALA A 149 2.46 -14.64 4.95
N LEU A 150 3.32 -15.50 4.41
CA LEU A 150 2.93 -16.44 3.37
C LEU A 150 2.27 -17.68 3.98
N THR A 151 1.06 -18.01 3.53
CA THR A 151 0.44 -19.30 3.84
C THR A 151 1.21 -20.46 3.18
N LEU A 152 1.04 -21.69 3.68
CA LEU A 152 1.65 -22.87 3.05
C LEU A 152 1.24 -22.99 1.58
N GLU A 153 -0.04 -22.75 1.29
CA GLU A 153 -0.58 -22.79 -0.08
C GLU A 153 0.09 -21.75 -0.99
N GLU A 154 0.28 -20.51 -0.52
CA GLU A 154 0.96 -19.47 -1.30
C GLU A 154 2.44 -19.79 -1.53
N ARG A 155 3.13 -20.39 -0.56
CA ARG A 155 4.52 -20.82 -0.75
C ARG A 155 4.64 -21.89 -1.82
N THR A 156 3.80 -22.94 -1.72
CA THR A 156 3.77 -24.02 -2.71
C THR A 156 3.44 -23.49 -4.10
N LYS A 157 2.35 -22.71 -4.23
CA LYS A 157 1.97 -22.11 -5.51
C LYS A 157 3.05 -21.21 -6.08
N GLY A 158 3.69 -20.37 -5.25
CA GLY A 158 4.75 -19.47 -5.67
C GLY A 158 6.00 -20.21 -6.18
N LEU A 159 6.32 -21.39 -5.62
CA LEU A 159 7.36 -22.27 -6.13
C LEU A 159 6.94 -22.93 -7.45
N ASP A 160 5.70 -23.45 -7.52
CA ASP A 160 5.17 -24.15 -8.70
C ASP A 160 5.13 -23.25 -9.94
N VAL A 161 4.75 -21.98 -9.78
CA VAL A 161 4.71 -20.99 -10.87
C VAL A 161 6.07 -20.34 -11.14
N GLY A 162 7.12 -20.74 -10.41
CA GLY A 162 8.49 -20.26 -10.58
C GLY A 162 8.74 -18.84 -10.07
N PHE A 163 7.83 -18.27 -9.28
CA PHE A 163 8.00 -16.95 -8.67
C PHE A 163 9.09 -16.96 -7.59
N TYR A 164 9.19 -18.07 -6.85
CA TYR A 164 10.29 -18.37 -5.95
C TYR A 164 11.11 -19.55 -6.48
N LYS A 165 12.39 -19.64 -6.09
CA LYS A 165 13.25 -20.77 -6.44
C LYS A 165 13.17 -21.85 -5.37
N ILE A 166 13.42 -23.12 -5.72
CA ILE A 166 13.49 -24.21 -4.74
C ILE A 166 14.54 -23.91 -3.64
N SER A 167 15.66 -23.26 -4.02
CA SER A 167 16.68 -22.81 -3.06
C SER A 167 16.18 -21.80 -2.02
N ASP A 168 15.02 -21.18 -2.26
CA ASP A 168 14.40 -20.20 -1.37
C ASP A 168 13.54 -20.85 -0.27
N GLU A 169 13.29 -22.17 -0.30
CA GLU A 169 12.31 -22.84 0.56
C GLU A 169 12.51 -22.56 2.06
N ASN A 170 13.74 -22.63 2.56
CA ASN A 170 14.06 -22.32 3.96
C ASN A 170 13.71 -20.88 4.34
N ASP A 171 14.01 -19.92 3.45
CA ASP A 171 13.65 -18.52 3.64
C ASP A 171 12.11 -18.34 3.60
N LEU A 172 11.42 -19.05 2.71
CA LEU A 172 9.96 -19.00 2.63
C LEU A 172 9.29 -19.56 3.89
N ILE A 173 9.87 -20.59 4.52
CA ILE A 173 9.39 -21.11 5.81
C ILE A 173 9.47 -20.01 6.89
N LEU A 174 10.59 -19.27 6.95
CA LEU A 174 10.75 -18.14 7.88
C LEU A 174 9.73 -17.02 7.62
N LEU A 175 9.42 -16.78 6.34
CA LEU A 175 8.42 -15.81 5.88
C LEU A 175 6.98 -16.34 5.98
N GLY A 176 6.79 -17.51 6.59
CA GLY A 176 5.49 -18.05 7.00
C GLY A 176 4.94 -17.45 8.29
N GLU A 177 5.74 -16.64 8.98
CA GLU A 177 5.34 -15.92 10.19
C GLU A 177 5.41 -14.40 10.00
N ARG A 178 4.57 -13.67 10.74
CA ARG A 178 4.47 -12.21 10.63
C ARG A 178 5.78 -11.54 11.06
N LEU A 179 6.20 -10.53 10.31
CA LEU A 179 7.34 -9.68 10.66
C LEU A 179 6.99 -8.65 11.74
N PHE A 180 5.78 -8.09 11.63
CA PHE A 180 5.25 -7.07 12.53
C PHE A 180 4.19 -7.64 13.45
N PRO A 181 4.05 -7.11 14.68
CA PRO A 181 2.96 -7.50 15.58
C PRO A 181 1.60 -7.21 14.94
N PRO A 182 0.54 -7.95 15.30
CA PRO A 182 -0.79 -7.76 14.73
C PRO A 182 -1.38 -6.36 15.01
N ARG A 183 -0.91 -5.67 16.06
CA ARG A 183 -1.23 -4.28 16.38
C ARG A 183 -0.03 -3.61 17.08
N PRO A 184 0.31 -2.35 16.75
CA PRO A 184 -0.31 -1.44 15.77
C PRO A 184 -0.03 -1.80 14.28
N ARG A 185 -0.75 -1.17 13.33
CA ARG A 185 -0.52 -1.37 11.88
C ARG A 185 0.93 -0.96 11.53
N PRO A 186 1.63 -1.66 10.62
CA PRO A 186 3.05 -1.41 10.33
C PRO A 186 3.36 0.07 10.04
N PHE A 187 2.62 0.73 9.15
CA PHE A 187 2.90 2.14 8.88
C PHE A 187 2.65 3.07 10.07
N LEU A 188 1.77 2.74 11.02
CA LEU A 188 1.53 3.60 12.19
C LEU A 188 2.73 3.52 13.10
N GLN A 189 3.15 2.28 13.35
CA GLN A 189 4.32 1.97 14.16
C GLN A 189 5.56 2.64 13.57
N LEU A 190 5.82 2.39 12.28
CA LEU A 190 7.01 2.88 11.60
C LEU A 190 6.99 4.40 11.40
N HIS A 191 5.81 5.00 11.23
CA HIS A 191 5.68 6.46 11.23
C HIS A 191 6.06 7.05 12.60
N ALA A 192 5.68 6.42 13.71
CA ALA A 192 6.05 6.91 15.04
C ALA A 192 7.53 6.64 15.38
N GLU A 193 8.05 5.47 15.02
CA GLU A 193 9.32 4.96 15.52
C GLU A 193 10.50 5.11 14.55
N ARG A 194 10.23 5.23 13.24
CA ARG A 194 11.23 5.11 12.16
C ARG A 194 11.02 6.12 11.03
N ARG A 195 10.31 7.24 11.27
CA ARG A 195 9.98 8.25 10.25
C ARG A 195 11.18 8.74 9.43
N SER A 196 12.34 8.92 10.08
CA SER A 196 13.56 9.43 9.44
C SER A 196 14.16 8.50 8.40
N TYR A 197 13.79 7.21 8.41
CA TYR A 197 14.26 6.24 7.43
C TYR A 197 13.41 6.19 6.15
N PHE A 198 12.22 6.82 6.17
CA PHE A 198 11.42 7.05 4.97
C PHE A 198 11.98 8.28 4.27
N THR A 199 12.92 8.05 3.33
CA THR A 199 13.51 9.11 2.51
C THR A 199 12.91 9.11 1.12
N ALA A 200 12.91 10.27 0.46
CA ALA A 200 12.50 10.39 -0.94
C ALA A 200 13.23 9.37 -1.85
N GLN A 201 14.53 9.16 -1.66
CA GLN A 201 15.30 8.17 -2.42
C GLN A 201 14.79 6.74 -2.15
N GLY A 202 14.65 6.34 -0.89
CA GLY A 202 14.21 4.99 -0.55
C GLY A 202 12.78 4.70 -1.02
N LEU A 203 11.90 5.70 -1.00
CA LEU A 203 10.55 5.58 -1.56
C LEU A 203 10.57 5.42 -3.08
N ARG A 204 11.41 6.19 -3.80
CA ARG A 204 11.58 6.06 -5.26
C ARG A 204 12.25 4.75 -5.68
N GLU A 205 13.21 4.24 -4.91
CA GLU A 205 13.81 2.92 -5.15
C GLU A 205 12.79 1.78 -5.00
N ARG A 206 11.73 2.02 -4.20
CA ARG A 206 10.58 1.14 -4.08
C ARG A 206 9.43 1.57 -4.97
N ASP A 207 9.53 2.68 -5.67
CA ASP A 207 8.54 3.07 -6.66
C ASP A 207 8.85 2.25 -7.92
N GLY A 208 7.94 1.36 -8.30
CA GLY A 208 8.23 0.42 -9.38
C GLY A 208 8.44 1.13 -10.71
N LYS A 209 7.46 1.93 -11.14
CA LYS A 209 7.45 2.56 -12.47
C LYS A 209 6.94 4.02 -12.40
N GLY A 210 7.18 4.73 -11.30
CA GLY A 210 6.73 6.11 -11.09
C GLY A 210 5.28 6.23 -10.62
N GLU A 211 4.73 5.18 -10.02
CA GLU A 211 3.31 5.17 -9.61
C GLU A 211 3.04 6.09 -8.42
N LEU A 212 4.05 6.34 -7.58
CA LEU A 212 3.90 7.28 -6.46
C LEU A 212 3.82 8.71 -6.96
N ASP A 213 4.61 9.08 -7.98
CA ASP A 213 4.54 10.40 -8.60
C ASP A 213 3.18 10.62 -9.29
N ASP A 214 2.66 9.62 -10.01
CA ASP A 214 1.32 9.64 -10.61
C ASP A 214 0.22 9.86 -9.55
N LEU A 215 0.33 9.18 -8.40
CA LEU A 215 -0.59 9.35 -7.28
C LEU A 215 -0.53 10.79 -6.72
N LEU A 216 0.65 11.35 -6.52
CA LEU A 216 0.81 12.72 -6.00
C LEU A 216 0.25 13.76 -6.96
N HIS A 217 0.42 13.53 -8.28
CA HIS A 217 -0.19 14.38 -9.29
C HIS A 217 -1.72 14.32 -9.24
N ALA A 218 -2.29 13.12 -9.13
CA ALA A 218 -3.73 12.95 -9.03
C ALA A 218 -4.31 13.60 -7.77
N ILE A 219 -3.64 13.47 -6.61
CA ILE A 219 -4.07 14.13 -5.37
C ILE A 219 -4.06 15.65 -5.53
N ALA A 220 -3.03 16.22 -6.15
CA ALA A 220 -2.94 17.66 -6.33
C ALA A 220 -4.02 18.25 -7.25
N GLN A 221 -4.58 17.46 -8.16
CA GLN A 221 -5.71 17.88 -8.99
C GLN A 221 -7.02 17.98 -8.19
N GLU A 222 -7.10 17.28 -7.05
CA GLU A 222 -8.29 17.21 -6.20
C GLU A 222 -8.28 18.19 -5.01
N LEU A 223 -7.12 18.79 -4.69
CA LEU A 223 -6.94 19.75 -3.59
C LEU A 223 -7.12 21.20 -4.03
#